data_AF-A0A1V8ZYZ7-F1
#
_entry.id   AF-A0A1V8ZYZ7-F1
#
_cell.length_a   1.000
_cell.length_b   1.000
_cell.length_c   1.000
_cell.angle_alpha   90.00
_cell.angle_beta   90.00
_cell.angle_gamma   90.00
#
_symmetry.space_group_name_H-M   'P 1'
#
loop_
_entity.id
_entity.type
_entity.pdbx_description
1 polymer ?
#
loop_
_entity_poly.entity_id
_entity_poly.type
_entity_poly.pdbx_seq_one_letter_code
_entity_poly.pdbx_strand_id
1 'polypeptide(L)'
;MKEKQARRIVRERSGDVCEVQLPGCQGRAREWHHRRNRSQGGPWAPSNGLHLCHPCHRWITEHPAESYDEGWMVPSWDDWEVIPVKTWHGYVLLGDDGELTNHGQERPGRRHVEGCPWWHGGRCDCGGLDVNAAVGMR
;
A
#
# COMPACT_ATOMS: atom_id res chain seq x y z
N MET A 1 2.83 4.41 -17.29
CA MET A 1 3.32 3.35 -18.20
C MET A 1 2.12 2.67 -18.90
N LYS A 2 2.31 1.85 -19.95
CA LYS A 2 1.23 1.03 -20.53
C LYS A 2 0.93 -0.20 -19.65
N GLU A 3 -0.33 -0.63 -19.56
CA GLU A 3 -0.78 -1.78 -18.75
C GLU A 3 0.08 -3.03 -18.94
N LYS A 4 0.28 -3.46 -20.18
CA LYS A 4 1.04 -4.68 -20.50
C LYS A 4 2.47 -4.65 -19.95
N GLN A 5 3.11 -3.47 -20.00
CA GLN A 5 4.46 -3.30 -19.50
C GLN A 5 4.49 -3.30 -17.97
N ALA A 6 3.55 -2.62 -17.32
CA ALA A 6 3.46 -2.59 -15.86
C ALA A 6 3.21 -4.00 -15.27
N ARG A 7 2.26 -4.75 -15.85
CA ARG A 7 1.99 -6.14 -15.46
C ARG A 7 3.20 -7.05 -15.62
N ARG A 8 3.98 -6.88 -16.69
CA ARG A 8 5.20 -7.66 -16.92
C ARG A 8 6.22 -7.45 -15.80
N ILE A 9 6.52 -6.18 -15.47
CA ILE A 9 7.49 -5.83 -14.43
C ILE A 9 7.04 -6.36 -13.07
N VAL A 10 5.77 -6.17 -12.71
CA VAL A 10 5.23 -6.65 -11.43
C VAL A 10 5.22 -8.18 -11.35
N ARG A 11 4.92 -8.88 -12.46
CA ARG A 11 5.01 -10.34 -12.52
C ARG A 11 6.44 -10.84 -12.36
N GLU A 12 7.42 -10.17 -12.97
CA GLU A 12 8.84 -10.48 -12.84
C GLU A 12 9.32 -10.24 -11.40
N ARG A 13 8.97 -9.08 -10.81
CA ARG A 13 9.25 -8.73 -9.41
C ARG A 13 8.72 -9.78 -8.43
N SER A 14 7.47 -10.21 -8.62
CA SER A 14 6.83 -11.14 -7.69
C SER A 14 7.22 -12.61 -7.92
N GLY A 15 7.83 -12.94 -9.06
CA GLY A 15 8.15 -14.32 -9.44
C GLY A 15 6.91 -15.22 -9.51
N ASP A 16 5.75 -14.70 -9.91
CA ASP A 16 4.43 -15.36 -9.85
C ASP A 16 3.95 -15.76 -8.44
N VAL A 17 4.60 -15.27 -7.39
CA VAL A 17 4.20 -15.46 -5.99
C VAL A 17 3.36 -14.26 -5.52
N CYS A 18 2.37 -14.53 -4.66
CA CYS A 18 1.54 -13.51 -4.04
C CYS A 18 2.38 -12.64 -3.10
N GLU A 19 2.36 -11.32 -3.31
CA GLU A 19 3.25 -10.40 -2.60
C GLU A 19 2.89 -10.18 -1.12
N VAL A 20 1.63 -10.43 -0.71
CA VAL A 20 1.15 -10.11 0.65
C VAL A 20 1.01 -11.31 1.58
N GLN A 21 0.85 -12.51 1.02
CA GLN A 21 0.76 -13.79 1.75
C GLN A 21 -0.10 -13.78 3.04
N LEU A 22 -1.29 -13.20 2.98
CA LEU A 22 -2.24 -13.16 4.11
C LEU A 22 -2.72 -14.56 4.51
N PRO A 23 -3.29 -14.73 5.73
CA PRO A 23 -3.96 -15.97 6.10
C PRO A 23 -4.97 -16.42 5.03
N GLY A 24 -4.86 -17.66 4.55
CA GLY A 24 -5.66 -18.17 3.43
C GLY A 24 -5.07 -17.91 2.04
N CYS A 25 -3.82 -17.44 1.94
CA CYS A 25 -3.11 -17.28 0.67
C CYS A 25 -2.96 -18.59 -0.10
N GLN A 26 -3.13 -18.54 -1.41
CA GLN A 26 -2.91 -19.68 -2.33
C GLN A 26 -1.47 -19.74 -2.87
N GLY A 27 -0.59 -18.85 -2.43
CA GLY A 27 0.81 -18.75 -2.86
C GLY A 27 1.00 -18.17 -4.26
N ARG A 28 0.25 -18.63 -5.27
CA ARG A 28 0.42 -18.19 -6.66
C ARG A 28 -0.39 -16.94 -6.98
N ALA A 29 0.29 -15.88 -7.41
CA ALA A 29 -0.35 -14.66 -7.89
C ALA A 29 -0.97 -14.84 -9.29
N ARG A 30 -2.11 -14.20 -9.50
CA ARG A 30 -2.90 -14.27 -10.74
C ARG A 30 -3.55 -12.94 -11.10
N GLU A 31 -3.76 -12.07 -10.11
CA GLU A 31 -4.54 -10.85 -10.23
C GLU A 31 -3.64 -9.64 -9.99
N TRP A 32 -3.86 -8.61 -10.81
CA TRP A 32 -3.28 -7.30 -10.58
C TRP A 32 -4.19 -6.52 -9.64
N HIS A 33 -3.61 -5.99 -8.57
CA HIS A 33 -4.28 -5.09 -7.64
C HIS A 33 -3.69 -3.68 -7.76
N HIS A 34 -4.55 -2.69 -7.95
CA HIS A 34 -4.13 -1.28 -7.91
C HIS A 34 -4.12 -0.79 -6.47
N ARG A 35 -3.03 -0.18 -6.03
CA ARG A 35 -2.97 0.45 -4.70
C ARG A 35 -3.82 1.71 -4.67
N ARG A 36 -3.59 2.63 -5.60
CA ARG A 36 -4.52 3.70 -5.95
C ARG A 36 -5.42 3.23 -7.08
N ASN A 37 -6.71 3.13 -6.80
CA ASN A 37 -7.70 2.68 -7.77
C ASN A 37 -7.66 3.49 -9.08
N ARG A 38 -7.87 2.80 -10.20
CA ARG A 38 -7.92 3.44 -11.52
C ARG A 38 -9.02 4.50 -11.63
N SER A 39 -10.18 4.28 -11.01
CA SER A 39 -11.28 5.26 -10.93
C SER A 39 -10.91 6.52 -10.15
N GLN A 40 -9.86 6.46 -9.33
CA GLN A 40 -9.31 7.56 -8.55
C GLN A 40 -8.07 8.18 -9.22
N GLY A 41 -7.87 7.93 -10.51
CA GLY A 41 -6.73 8.44 -11.28
C GLY A 41 -5.43 7.67 -11.10
N GLY A 42 -5.46 6.48 -10.46
CA GLY A 42 -4.27 5.65 -10.29
C GLY A 42 -3.72 5.15 -11.64
N PRO A 43 -2.43 5.39 -11.96
CA PRO A 43 -1.85 4.97 -13.22
C PRO A 43 -1.50 3.48 -13.24
N TRP A 44 -1.33 2.94 -14.45
CA TRP A 44 -0.58 1.70 -14.64
C TRP A 44 0.90 2.00 -14.43
N ALA A 45 1.38 1.66 -13.23
CA ALA A 45 2.76 1.84 -12.77
C ALA A 45 3.11 0.65 -11.85
N PRO A 46 4.29 0.04 -11.96
CA PRO A 46 4.70 -1.05 -11.07
C PRO A 46 4.73 -0.66 -9.59
N SER A 47 5.02 0.61 -9.28
CA SER A 47 4.94 1.17 -7.92
C SER A 47 3.50 1.21 -7.36
N ASN A 48 2.51 1.31 -8.24
CA ASN A 48 1.07 1.35 -7.93
C ASN A 48 0.39 -0.03 -8.02
N GLY A 49 1.12 -1.08 -8.36
CA GLY A 49 0.59 -2.41 -8.63
C GLY A 49 1.09 -3.48 -7.68
N LEU A 50 0.23 -4.40 -7.27
CA LEU A 50 0.59 -5.63 -6.59
C LEU A 50 0.12 -6.85 -7.39
N HIS A 51 0.89 -7.94 -7.32
CA HIS A 51 0.54 -9.24 -7.89
C HIS A 51 0.04 -10.18 -6.80
N LEU A 52 -1.25 -10.46 -6.82
CA LEU A 52 -1.93 -11.14 -5.72
C LEU A 52 -2.63 -12.42 -6.18
N CYS A 53 -2.82 -13.35 -5.24
CA CYS A 53 -3.76 -14.45 -5.41
C CYS A 53 -5.18 -13.97 -5.09
N HIS A 54 -6.19 -14.67 -5.62
CA HIS A 54 -7.59 -14.26 -5.51
C HIS A 54 -8.07 -14.05 -4.05
N PRO A 55 -7.79 -14.95 -3.07
CA PRO A 55 -8.20 -14.71 -1.68
C PRO A 55 -7.59 -13.45 -1.05
N CYS A 56 -6.30 -13.19 -1.28
CA CYS A 56 -5.63 -12.01 -0.73
C CYS A 56 -6.15 -10.73 -1.38
N HIS A 57 -6.36 -10.74 -2.70
CA HIS A 57 -6.95 -9.62 -3.42
C HIS A 57 -8.36 -9.31 -2.90
N ARG A 58 -9.21 -10.34 -2.76
CA ARG A 58 -10.55 -10.20 -2.18
C ARG A 58 -10.51 -9.61 -0.77
N TRP A 59 -9.66 -10.15 0.10
CA TRP A 59 -9.54 -9.67 1.47
C TRP A 59 -9.21 -8.18 1.54
N ILE A 60 -8.23 -7.73 0.76
CA ILE A 60 -7.82 -6.32 0.68
C ILE A 60 -8.99 -5.43 0.25
N THR A 61 -9.76 -5.86 -0.76
CA THR A 61 -10.92 -5.09 -1.23
C THR A 61 -12.07 -5.03 -0.22
N GLU A 62 -12.21 -6.04 0.65
CA GLU A 62 -13.25 -6.12 1.69
C GLU A 62 -12.85 -5.43 3.00
N HIS A 63 -11.56 -5.17 3.22
CA HIS A 63 -10.99 -4.59 4.45
C HIS A 63 -10.22 -3.30 4.14
N PRO A 64 -10.90 -2.22 3.70
CA PRO A 64 -10.24 -1.02 3.22
C PRO A 64 -9.46 -0.30 4.32
N ALA A 65 -9.96 -0.28 5.55
CA ALA A 65 -9.29 0.40 6.67
C ALA A 65 -7.90 -0.21 6.91
N GLU A 66 -7.82 -1.52 7.07
CA GLU A 66 -6.56 -2.26 7.19
C GLU A 66 -5.69 -2.12 5.95
N SER A 67 -6.31 -2.06 4.77
CA SER A 67 -5.57 -1.97 3.51
C SER A 67 -4.91 -0.63 3.28
N TYR A 68 -5.54 0.48 3.68
CA TYR A 68 -4.89 1.79 3.72
C TYR A 68 -3.75 1.81 4.72
N ASP A 69 -4.02 1.23 5.89
CA ASP A 69 -3.06 1.12 6.97
C ASP A 69 -1.80 0.33 6.57
N GLU A 70 -1.96 -0.78 5.84
CA GLU A 70 -0.87 -1.66 5.39
C GLU A 70 -0.24 -1.20 4.06
N GLY A 71 -0.72 -0.08 3.50
CA GLY A 71 -0.26 0.46 2.22
C GLY A 71 -0.67 -0.36 1.00
N TRP A 72 -1.55 -1.36 1.15
CA TRP A 72 -2.15 -2.11 0.04
C TRP A 72 -3.13 -1.28 -0.77
N MET A 73 -3.72 -0.25 -0.14
CA MET A 73 -4.53 0.76 -0.80
C MET A 73 -3.98 2.16 -0.49
N VAL A 74 -4.17 3.07 -1.44
CA VAL A 74 -3.70 4.46 -1.33
C VAL A 74 -4.87 5.37 -1.73
N PRO A 75 -5.26 6.35 -0.88
CA PRO A 75 -6.34 7.26 -1.20
C PRO A 75 -5.97 8.20 -2.34
N SER A 76 -6.96 8.86 -2.94
CA SER A 76 -6.75 9.70 -4.13
C SER A 76 -5.92 10.96 -3.87
N TRP A 77 -5.79 11.39 -2.62
CA TRP A 77 -5.04 12.58 -2.22
C TRP A 77 -3.61 12.27 -1.76
N ASP A 78 -3.23 11.00 -1.65
CA ASP A 78 -1.88 10.60 -1.22
C ASP A 78 -1.10 9.95 -2.38
N ASP A 79 0.19 9.78 -2.15
CA ASP A 79 1.16 9.38 -3.17
C ASP A 79 1.63 7.93 -2.94
N TRP A 80 1.34 7.06 -3.91
CA TRP A 80 1.67 5.63 -3.83
C TRP A 80 3.18 5.36 -3.90
N GLU A 81 3.98 6.28 -4.43
CA GLU A 81 5.43 6.11 -4.59
C GLU A 81 6.15 6.20 -3.24
N VAL A 82 5.59 6.95 -2.29
CA VAL A 82 6.22 7.23 -0.99
C VAL A 82 5.57 6.47 0.17
N ILE A 83 4.44 5.79 -0.06
CA ILE A 83 3.79 4.95 0.96
C ILE A 83 4.38 3.54 0.88
N PRO A 84 5.03 3.04 1.95
CA PRO A 84 5.49 1.67 2.00
C PRO A 84 4.33 0.69 2.03
N VAL A 85 4.52 -0.46 1.42
CA VAL A 85 3.53 -1.55 1.39
C VAL A 85 4.05 -2.74 2.18
N LYS A 86 3.17 -3.34 2.99
CA LYS A 86 3.50 -4.59 3.68
C LYS A 86 3.47 -5.76 2.72
N THR A 87 4.59 -6.44 2.60
CA THR A 87 4.76 -7.66 1.80
C THR A 87 5.30 -8.78 2.68
N TRP A 88 5.49 -9.97 2.10
CA TRP A 88 6.18 -11.06 2.78
C TRP A 88 7.67 -10.78 3.08
N HIS A 89 8.25 -9.73 2.50
CA HIS A 89 9.59 -9.24 2.82
C HIS A 89 9.62 -8.22 3.99
N GLY A 90 8.47 -7.76 4.48
CA GLY A 90 8.33 -6.61 5.36
C GLY A 90 7.78 -5.39 4.62
N TYR A 91 8.00 -4.18 5.17
CA TYR A 91 7.59 -2.94 4.52
C TYR A 91 8.61 -2.55 3.46
N VAL A 92 8.13 -2.34 2.24
CA VAL A 92 8.96 -1.97 1.09
C VAL A 92 8.35 -0.80 0.34
N LEU A 93 9.19 0.05 -0.23
CA LEU A 93 8.81 0.98 -1.28
C LEU A 93 8.94 0.27 -2.63
N LEU A 94 7.95 0.46 -3.49
CA LEU A 94 7.90 -0.18 -4.80
C LEU A 94 8.41 0.79 -5.87
N GLY A 95 9.47 0.41 -6.57
CA GLY A 95 9.98 1.14 -7.73
C GLY A 95 9.20 0.85 -9.01
N ASP A 96 9.22 1.79 -9.94
CA ASP A 96 8.61 1.66 -11.28
C ASP A 96 9.42 0.77 -12.24
N ASP A 97 10.65 0.46 -11.90
CA ASP A 97 11.52 -0.55 -12.50
C ASP A 97 11.30 -1.96 -11.93
N GLY A 98 10.53 -2.08 -10.85
CA GLY A 98 10.29 -3.32 -10.13
C GLY A 98 11.20 -3.54 -8.92
N GLU A 99 12.09 -2.60 -8.59
CA GLU A 99 12.92 -2.69 -7.40
C GLU A 99 12.09 -2.60 -6.11
N LEU A 100 12.58 -3.29 -5.08
CA LEU A 100 12.02 -3.27 -3.73
C LEU A 100 13.02 -2.60 -2.80
N THR A 101 12.70 -1.40 -2.33
CA THR A 101 13.54 -0.72 -1.33
C THR A 101 13.00 -1.03 0.06
N ASN A 102 13.84 -1.66 0.90
CA ASN A 102 13.47 -2.00 2.26
C ASN A 102 13.22 -0.73 3.11
N HIS A 103 12.09 -0.68 3.80
CA HIS A 103 11.71 0.42 4.69
C HIS A 103 11.66 0.00 6.18
N GLY A 104 11.94 -1.26 6.49
CA GLY A 104 11.93 -1.84 7.82
C GLY A 104 10.84 -2.91 8.02
N GLN A 105 10.79 -3.45 9.24
CA GLN A 105 9.80 -4.47 9.67
C GLN A 105 8.64 -3.85 10.45
N GLU A 106 8.81 -2.63 10.94
CA GLU A 106 7.79 -1.85 11.64
C GLU A 106 7.06 -0.98 10.63
N ARG A 107 5.76 -0.75 10.82
CA ARG A 107 5.06 0.20 9.94
C ARG A 107 5.73 1.56 10.12
N PRO A 108 5.88 2.36 9.06
CA PRO A 108 6.20 3.77 9.24
C PRO A 108 5.07 4.32 10.11
N GLY A 109 5.40 4.82 11.30
CA GLY A 109 4.42 5.56 12.10
C GLY A 109 3.81 6.60 11.18
N ARG A 110 2.48 6.59 11.01
CA ARG A 110 1.76 7.57 10.18
C ARG A 110 2.42 8.93 10.39
N ARG A 111 2.93 9.56 9.33
CA ARG A 111 3.70 10.82 9.39
C ARG A 111 3.07 11.72 10.46
N HIS A 112 3.73 11.83 11.60
CA HIS A 112 3.24 12.60 12.72
C HIS A 112 3.76 14.03 12.58
N VAL A 113 2.87 15.01 12.70
CA VAL A 113 3.27 16.42 12.81
C VAL A 113 3.79 16.62 14.23
N GLU A 114 5.05 17.06 14.39
CA GLU A 114 5.61 17.39 15.69
C GLU A 114 4.67 18.33 16.46
N GLY A 115 4.28 17.94 17.68
CA GLY A 115 3.38 18.72 18.54
C GLY A 115 1.88 18.43 18.39
N CYS A 116 1.48 17.37 17.67
CA CYS A 116 0.08 16.99 17.61
C CYS A 116 -0.42 16.44 18.97
N PRO A 117 -1.46 17.04 19.59
CA PRO A 117 -1.87 16.77 20.98
C PRO A 117 -2.51 15.39 21.19
N TRP A 118 -2.76 14.65 20.11
CA TRP A 118 -3.41 13.34 20.09
C TRP A 118 -2.40 12.18 20.00
N TRP A 119 -1.11 12.46 20.18
CA TRP A 119 -0.03 11.48 20.11
C TRP A 119 0.51 11.09 21.48
N HIS A 120 0.48 9.78 21.74
CA HIS A 120 0.98 9.19 22.97
C HIS A 120 2.06 8.16 22.63
N GLY A 121 3.21 8.63 22.18
CA GLY A 121 4.46 7.85 22.14
C GLY A 121 4.36 6.48 21.45
N GLY A 122 3.65 6.40 20.32
CA GLY A 122 3.49 5.15 19.56
C GLY A 122 2.07 4.89 19.05
N ARG A 123 1.08 5.66 19.52
CA ARG A 123 -0.33 5.57 19.09
C ARG A 123 -0.90 6.97 18.83
N CYS A 124 -1.58 7.14 17.69
CA CYS A 124 -2.40 8.33 17.39
C CYS A 124 -3.85 8.02 17.78
N ASP A 125 -4.39 8.78 18.72
CA ASP A 125 -5.80 8.66 19.15
C ASP A 125 -6.73 9.56 18.33
N CYS A 126 -6.23 10.11 17.22
CA CYS A 126 -6.96 10.88 16.22
C CYS A 126 -8.07 10.08 15.48
N GLY A 127 -8.26 8.80 15.79
CA GLY A 127 -9.31 7.97 15.19
C GLY A 127 -9.16 7.72 13.68
N GLY A 128 -7.97 7.96 13.11
CA GLY A 128 -7.77 7.86 11.65
C GLY A 128 -8.15 9.11 10.86
N LEU A 129 -8.44 10.22 11.52
CA LEU A 129 -8.60 11.50 10.84
C LEU A 129 -7.24 11.99 10.32
N ASP A 130 -7.21 12.28 9.02
CA ASP A 130 -6.08 12.88 8.32
C ASP A 130 -5.63 14.15 9.07
N VAL A 131 -4.34 14.25 9.39
CA VAL A 131 -3.78 15.37 10.18
C VAL A 131 -3.96 16.72 9.49
N ASN A 132 -4.22 16.72 8.18
CA ASN A 132 -4.54 17.93 7.41
C ASN A 132 -5.94 18.50 7.72
N ALA A 133 -6.86 17.70 8.27
CA ALA A 133 -8.20 18.17 8.63
C ALA A 133 -8.22 18.97 9.95
N ALA A 134 -7.21 18.80 10.82
CA ALA A 134 -7.17 19.44 12.13
C ALA A 134 -6.58 20.86 12.13
N VAL A 135 -5.93 21.30 11.05
CA VAL A 135 -5.30 22.64 10.95
C VAL A 135 -6.31 23.73 10.54
N GLY A 136 -7.57 23.36 10.23
CA GLY A 136 -8.57 24.25 9.65
C GLY A 136 -9.77 24.64 10.53
N MET A 137 -9.85 24.23 11.79
CA MET A 137 -10.96 24.62 12.67
C MET A 137 -10.52 25.76 13.61
N ARG A 138 -10.68 26.98 13.12
CA ARG A 138 -10.79 28.18 13.97
C ARG A 138 -12.21 28.30 14.52
#